data_AF-A0A6P4C0Q7-F1
#
_entry.id   AF-A0A6P4C0Q7-F1
#
_cell.length_a   1.000
_cell.length_b   1.000
_cell.length_c   1.000
_cell.angle_alpha   90.00
_cell.angle_beta   90.00
_cell.angle_gamma   90.00
#
_symmetry.space_group_name_H-M   'P 1'
#
loop_
_entity.id
_entity.type
_entity.pdbx_description
1 polymer ?
#
loop_
_entity_poly.entity_id
_entity_poly.type
_entity_poly.pdbx_seq_one_letter_code
_entity_poly.pdbx_strand_id
1 'polypeptide(L)'
;MKSLRILSPEDPAMTKQIVNTTKLKTWRRVYFLIFVAGAVALLLSGAAMSKFFTLKSFLGNESFYSSFNSGNQNEVIKTVRTVIQKIQEELENLRTTELDPTTSASVFKQGAFLADVLGLLESAVASHDEGKNRQTSNFDVHPLFKEKKRSDDEPADYFLREEIRKYVKIKPNRLGKQNFMGANATFTSIGHACFAMKEELEEYMDYDVGEICNDDWKLAQRLMVHGCDPLPRRRCFSRAPKLYSQPFPINESMWKLPDDRNVRWSQYRCKNFKCLANTTTTSKGFFKCSDCFNLTHHEMPRWVRLDGDSNQTSDFLITDVLGIKPGEIRIGLDFSVGTGTFAARMREFNVTIVSATINFGAPFSEMIALRGLVPLYLTINQRLPFFDNTIDLIHTTRFLDGWIDFVLLDFILYDWDRVLRPGGLLWIDSFFCLKEDLYDYLQAFEMLRYKKHKWVVVPKLDKDDREMFFSAVLEKPPRPFR
;
A
#
# COMPACT_ATOMS: atom_id res chain seq x y z
N MET A 1 -52.72 35.15 29.75
CA MET A 1 -53.32 35.89 30.88
C MET A 1 -53.11 35.04 32.14
N LYS A 2 -52.28 35.55 33.07
CA LYS A 2 -51.93 35.03 34.42
C LYS A 2 -51.17 33.67 34.48
N SER A 3 -50.16 33.41 35.30
CA SER A 3 -49.15 34.16 36.07
C SER A 3 -48.70 33.21 37.20
N LEU A 4 -47.40 32.86 37.25
CA LEU A 4 -46.62 32.44 38.45
C LEU A 4 -47.18 31.22 39.25
N ARG A 5 -46.43 30.43 40.05
CA ARG A 5 -45.21 30.66 40.82
C ARG A 5 -44.64 29.30 41.30
N ILE A 6 -43.31 29.27 41.32
CA ILE A 6 -42.30 28.55 42.14
C ILE A 6 -42.81 27.91 43.46
N LEU A 7 -42.35 26.69 43.80
CA LEU A 7 -41.54 26.32 45.00
C LEU A 7 -41.31 24.79 45.16
N SER A 8 -40.05 24.39 45.34
CA SER A 8 -39.58 23.22 46.14
C SER A 8 -39.76 23.54 47.64
N PRO A 9 -39.77 22.66 48.69
CA PRO A 9 -38.83 21.54 48.91
C PRO A 9 -39.30 20.32 49.78
N GLU A 10 -38.40 19.34 49.94
CA GLU A 10 -38.07 18.53 51.15
C GLU A 10 -39.05 17.47 51.78
N ASP A 11 -38.66 16.19 51.60
CA ASP A 11 -38.26 15.21 52.64
C ASP A 11 -39.30 14.36 53.46
N PRO A 12 -38.89 13.24 54.12
CA PRO A 12 -39.47 11.90 53.87
C PRO A 12 -40.11 11.24 55.12
N ALA A 13 -40.92 10.19 54.93
CA ALA A 13 -41.25 9.27 56.01
C ALA A 13 -41.49 7.84 55.53
N MET A 14 -40.62 6.96 56.00
CA MET A 14 -40.60 5.51 55.84
C MET A 14 -41.62 4.88 56.80
N THR A 15 -42.41 3.91 56.36
CA THR A 15 -43.10 2.97 57.28
C THR A 15 -42.99 1.55 56.75
N LYS A 16 -42.27 0.70 57.48
CA LYS A 16 -42.14 -0.75 57.26
C LYS A 16 -43.42 -1.45 57.70
N GLN A 17 -43.88 -2.42 56.91
CA GLN A 17 -44.86 -3.42 57.35
C GLN A 17 -44.31 -4.84 57.12
N ILE A 18 -44.35 -5.63 58.18
CA ILE A 18 -43.87 -7.01 58.31
C ILE A 18 -45.03 -7.95 57.98
N VAL A 19 -44.83 -8.99 57.14
CA VAL A 19 -45.79 -10.08 56.97
C VAL A 19 -45.13 -11.48 56.97
N ASN A 20 -45.51 -12.22 58.01
CA ASN A 20 -45.75 -13.66 58.19
C ASN A 20 -44.94 -14.74 57.44
N THR A 21 -44.26 -15.54 58.27
CA THR A 21 -43.29 -16.61 58.00
C THR A 21 -43.87 -18.01 57.75
N THR A 22 -45.19 -18.17 57.66
CA THR A 22 -45.84 -19.47 57.44
C THR A 22 -46.08 -19.82 55.97
N LYS A 23 -46.22 -18.82 55.07
CA LYS A 23 -46.17 -19.05 53.62
C LYS A 23 -44.75 -19.40 53.13
N LEU A 24 -43.72 -19.06 53.91
CA LEU A 24 -42.31 -19.23 53.54
C LEU A 24 -41.87 -20.71 53.54
N LYS A 25 -42.49 -21.60 54.32
CA LYS A 25 -42.10 -23.02 54.37
C LYS A 25 -42.62 -23.83 53.17
N THR A 26 -43.84 -23.56 52.73
CA THR A 26 -44.42 -24.20 51.54
C THR A 26 -43.80 -23.63 50.27
N TRP A 27 -43.54 -22.31 50.23
CA TRP A 27 -42.73 -21.70 49.17
C TRP A 27 -41.30 -22.24 49.19
N ARG A 28 -40.65 -22.44 50.33
CA ARG A 28 -39.32 -23.07 50.37
C ARG A 28 -39.32 -24.49 49.81
N ARG A 29 -40.36 -25.29 50.03
CA ARG A 29 -40.44 -26.64 49.43
C ARG A 29 -40.67 -26.60 47.93
N VAL A 30 -41.50 -25.68 47.44
CA VAL A 30 -41.73 -25.50 45.99
C VAL A 30 -40.49 -24.92 45.31
N TYR A 31 -39.87 -23.88 45.91
CA TYR A 31 -38.59 -23.35 45.43
C TYR A 31 -37.47 -24.36 45.54
N PHE A 32 -37.42 -25.20 46.58
CA PHE A 32 -36.41 -26.27 46.67
C PHE A 32 -36.64 -27.33 45.59
N LEU A 33 -37.89 -27.70 45.28
CA LEU A 33 -38.19 -28.61 44.18
C LEU A 33 -37.89 -27.99 42.81
N ILE A 34 -38.13 -26.69 42.62
CA ILE A 34 -37.76 -25.95 41.39
C ILE A 34 -36.23 -25.78 41.30
N PHE A 35 -35.54 -25.55 42.41
CA PHE A 35 -34.09 -25.41 42.46
C PHE A 35 -33.40 -26.76 42.26
N VAL A 36 -33.98 -27.86 42.77
CA VAL A 36 -33.51 -29.22 42.51
C VAL A 36 -33.82 -29.63 41.07
N ALA A 37 -34.99 -29.30 40.52
CA ALA A 37 -35.30 -29.54 39.10
C ALA A 37 -34.41 -28.69 38.17
N GLY A 38 -34.11 -27.44 38.55
CA GLY A 38 -33.18 -26.56 37.85
C GLY A 38 -31.73 -27.01 37.97
N ALA A 39 -31.31 -27.52 39.13
CA ALA A 39 -29.99 -28.11 39.34
C ALA A 39 -29.84 -29.43 38.60
N VAL A 40 -30.88 -30.26 38.53
CA VAL A 40 -30.90 -31.49 37.72
C VAL A 40 -30.95 -31.16 36.24
N ALA A 41 -31.66 -30.12 35.81
CA ALA A 41 -31.62 -29.62 34.43
C ALA A 41 -30.25 -29.02 34.07
N LEU A 42 -29.58 -28.32 35.01
CA LEU A 42 -28.21 -27.84 34.86
C LEU A 42 -27.21 -29.01 34.83
N LEU A 43 -27.39 -30.05 35.64
CA LEU A 43 -26.56 -31.25 35.60
C LEU A 43 -26.80 -32.11 34.36
N LEU A 44 -28.04 -32.18 33.84
CA LEU A 44 -28.37 -32.85 32.58
C LEU A 44 -27.90 -32.01 31.37
N SER A 45 -27.95 -30.68 31.44
CA SER A 45 -27.34 -29.79 30.44
C SER A 45 -25.81 -29.82 30.51
N GLY A 46 -25.23 -29.96 31.70
CA GLY A 46 -23.81 -30.18 31.95
C GLY A 46 -23.35 -31.58 31.52
N ALA A 47 -24.24 -32.59 31.57
CA ALA A 47 -24.01 -33.93 31.02
C ALA A 47 -24.13 -33.96 29.48
N ALA A 48 -25.05 -33.19 28.90
CA ALA A 48 -25.15 -33.01 27.45
C ALA A 48 -24.01 -32.16 26.89
N MET A 49 -23.60 -31.12 27.63
CA MET A 49 -22.43 -30.30 27.34
C MET A 49 -21.13 -31.02 27.65
N SER A 50 -21.06 -31.98 28.59
CA SER A 50 -19.86 -32.82 28.79
C SER A 50 -19.75 -33.96 27.79
N LYS A 51 -20.83 -34.37 27.12
CA LYS A 51 -20.75 -35.17 25.87
C LYS A 51 -20.43 -34.34 24.62
N PHE A 52 -20.74 -33.03 24.62
CA PHE A 52 -20.24 -32.10 23.61
C PHE A 52 -18.81 -31.60 23.90
N PHE A 53 -18.36 -31.57 25.16
CA PHE A 53 -17.00 -31.24 25.57
C PHE A 53 -16.06 -32.46 25.58
N THR A 54 -16.57 -33.69 25.58
CA THR A 54 -15.75 -34.89 25.28
C THR A 54 -15.66 -35.22 23.78
N LEU A 55 -16.28 -34.42 22.90
CA LEU A 55 -16.01 -34.44 21.45
C LEU A 55 -15.46 -33.10 20.91
N LYS A 56 -15.39 -32.05 21.72
CA LYS A 56 -14.81 -30.74 21.36
C LYS A 56 -13.63 -30.30 22.23
N SER A 57 -13.11 -31.22 23.05
CA SER A 57 -11.82 -31.13 23.77
C SER A 57 -10.71 -31.98 23.14
N PHE A 58 -10.89 -32.47 21.91
CA PHE A 58 -9.84 -33.22 21.16
C PHE A 58 -9.32 -32.46 19.92
N LEU A 59 -9.62 -31.17 19.79
CA LEU A 59 -9.08 -30.30 18.72
C LEU A 59 -8.53 -28.98 19.30
N GLY A 60 -7.82 -29.13 20.42
CA GLY A 60 -6.95 -28.10 20.99
C GLY A 60 -5.65 -28.76 21.37
N ASN A 61 -4.78 -28.99 20.39
CA ASN A 61 -3.35 -29.08 20.63
C ASN A 61 -2.61 -28.52 19.41
N GLU A 62 -2.18 -27.26 19.55
CA GLU A 62 -0.81 -26.95 19.20
C GLU A 62 0.11 -27.95 19.93
N SER A 63 0.45 -29.03 19.24
CA SER A 63 1.51 -29.97 19.60
C SER A 63 1.61 -31.03 18.50
N PHE A 64 1.83 -30.59 17.26
CA PHE A 64 2.39 -31.48 16.24
C PHE A 64 3.48 -30.81 15.38
N TYR A 65 4.05 -29.70 15.89
CA TYR A 65 5.31 -29.13 15.45
C TYR A 65 6.21 -28.81 16.65
N SER A 66 6.36 -29.78 17.55
CA SER A 66 7.46 -29.78 18.52
C SER A 66 7.76 -31.21 18.97
N SER A 67 8.02 -32.08 18.00
CA SER A 67 8.97 -33.21 18.09
C SER A 67 8.78 -34.10 16.87
N PHE A 68 9.21 -33.60 15.71
CA PHE A 68 9.75 -34.47 14.67
C PHE A 68 11.13 -33.94 14.37
N ASN A 69 12.15 -34.74 14.68
CA ASN A 69 13.53 -34.46 14.33
C ASN A 69 13.60 -33.95 12.89
N SER A 70 14.33 -32.85 12.67
CA SER A 70 14.57 -32.25 11.34
C SER A 70 15.22 -33.23 10.33
N GLY A 71 15.63 -34.42 10.79
CA GLY A 71 16.09 -35.53 9.96
C GLY A 71 15.00 -36.18 9.07
N ASN A 72 13.74 -36.28 9.52
CA ASN A 72 12.75 -37.14 8.86
C ASN A 72 11.94 -36.46 7.73
N GLN A 73 11.76 -35.14 7.77
CA GLN A 73 11.08 -34.40 6.67
C GLN A 73 11.93 -34.35 5.40
N ASN A 74 13.25 -34.20 5.54
CA ASN A 74 14.18 -34.24 4.41
C ASN A 74 14.18 -35.60 3.70
N GLU A 75 13.87 -36.68 4.41
CA GLU A 75 13.78 -38.04 3.87
C GLU A 75 12.50 -38.24 3.06
N VAL A 76 11.36 -37.71 3.54
CA VAL A 76 10.09 -37.69 2.79
C VAL A 76 10.22 -36.88 1.49
N ILE A 77 10.88 -35.72 1.52
CA ILE A 77 11.06 -34.88 0.33
C ILE A 77 12.05 -35.49 -0.65
N LYS A 78 13.12 -36.14 -0.16
CA LYS A 78 14.00 -36.94 -1.03
C LYS A 78 13.23 -38.06 -1.72
N THR A 79 12.32 -38.70 -0.99
CA THR A 79 11.43 -39.73 -1.55
C THR A 79 10.49 -39.13 -2.61
N VAL A 80 9.87 -37.99 -2.35
CA VAL A 80 9.00 -37.29 -3.33
C VAL A 80 9.79 -36.83 -4.57
N ARG A 81 11.00 -36.29 -4.42
CA ARG A 81 11.87 -35.95 -5.57
C ARG A 81 12.28 -37.17 -6.39
N THR A 82 12.51 -38.30 -5.73
CA THR A 82 12.79 -39.58 -6.41
C THR A 82 11.56 -40.07 -7.18
N VAL A 83 10.35 -39.89 -6.65
CA VAL A 83 9.09 -40.20 -7.35
C VAL A 83 8.86 -39.28 -8.54
N ILE A 84 9.14 -37.98 -8.42
CA ILE A 84 9.10 -37.01 -9.53
C ILE A 84 10.03 -37.44 -10.67
N GLN A 85 11.27 -37.82 -10.35
CA GLN A 85 12.23 -38.29 -11.36
C GLN A 85 11.74 -39.55 -12.09
N LYS A 86 11.16 -40.51 -11.36
CA LYS A 86 10.59 -41.72 -11.98
C LYS A 86 9.36 -41.44 -12.84
N ILE A 87 8.52 -40.49 -12.47
CA ILE A 87 7.36 -40.08 -13.27
C ILE A 87 7.81 -39.36 -14.54
N GLN A 88 8.86 -38.53 -14.46
CA GLN A 88 9.46 -37.88 -15.63
C GLN A 88 10.11 -38.89 -16.59
N GLU A 89 10.79 -39.91 -16.05
CA GLU A 89 11.37 -41.01 -16.83
C GLU A 89 10.29 -41.86 -17.53
N GLU A 90 9.18 -42.14 -16.85
CA GLU A 90 8.02 -42.82 -17.45
C GLU A 90 7.31 -41.96 -18.50
N LEU A 91 7.19 -40.65 -18.30
CA LEU A 91 6.66 -39.72 -19.31
C LEU A 91 7.52 -39.69 -20.58
N GLU A 92 8.85 -39.77 -20.46
CA GLU A 92 9.77 -39.85 -21.60
C GLU A 92 9.76 -41.24 -22.25
N ASN A 93 9.60 -42.32 -21.49
CA ASN A 93 9.39 -43.67 -22.06
C ASN A 93 8.06 -43.77 -22.83
N LEU A 94 6.99 -43.16 -22.33
CA LEU A 94 5.70 -43.07 -23.03
C LEU A 94 5.79 -42.21 -24.30
N ARG A 95 6.71 -41.24 -24.33
CA ARG A 95 6.96 -40.37 -25.48
C ARG A 95 7.81 -41.03 -26.57
N THR A 96 8.67 -41.97 -26.20
CA THR A 96 9.54 -42.73 -27.11
C THR A 96 8.87 -44.00 -27.63
N THR A 97 7.80 -44.46 -26.98
CA THR A 97 6.99 -45.61 -27.40
C THR A 97 5.82 -45.18 -28.29
N GLU A 98 6.09 -44.79 -29.54
CA GLU A 98 5.04 -44.71 -30.58
C GLU A 98 5.42 -45.58 -31.78
N LEU A 99 4.69 -46.69 -31.97
CA LEU A 99 4.22 -47.17 -33.28
C LEU A 99 3.25 -48.36 -33.08
N ASP A 100 2.01 -48.08 -32.68
CA ASP A 100 0.86 -48.89 -33.11
C ASP A 100 -0.46 -48.09 -33.00
N PRO A 101 -1.28 -48.01 -34.08
CA PRO A 101 -2.37 -47.04 -34.20
C PRO A 101 -3.66 -47.39 -33.41
N THR A 102 -3.69 -48.51 -32.66
CA THR A 102 -4.90 -48.98 -31.96
C THR A 102 -4.90 -48.74 -30.44
N THR A 103 -3.79 -48.30 -29.85
CA THR A 103 -3.65 -48.09 -28.37
C THR A 103 -3.51 -46.63 -27.95
N SER A 104 -3.50 -45.68 -28.90
CA SER A 104 -3.16 -44.26 -28.65
C SER A 104 -4.03 -43.57 -27.59
N ALA A 105 -5.34 -43.83 -27.56
CA ALA A 105 -6.25 -43.09 -26.67
C ALA A 105 -6.07 -43.38 -25.17
N SER A 106 -5.63 -44.58 -24.77
CA SER A 106 -5.37 -44.87 -23.35
C SER A 106 -4.00 -44.36 -22.91
N VAL A 107 -3.01 -44.43 -23.80
CA VAL A 107 -1.64 -43.93 -23.58
C VAL A 107 -1.65 -42.41 -23.41
N PHE A 108 -2.41 -41.67 -24.22
CA PHE A 108 -2.59 -40.22 -24.05
C PHE A 108 -3.28 -39.85 -22.72
N LYS A 109 -4.25 -40.65 -22.25
CA LYS A 109 -4.91 -40.43 -20.94
C LYS A 109 -3.98 -40.72 -19.77
N GLN A 110 -3.13 -41.75 -19.88
CA GLN A 110 -2.09 -42.03 -18.89
C GLN A 110 -1.03 -40.94 -18.86
N GLY A 111 -0.56 -40.46 -20.01
CA GLY A 111 0.38 -39.34 -20.09
C GLY A 111 -0.18 -38.05 -19.49
N ALA A 112 -1.45 -37.71 -19.80
CA ALA A 112 -2.12 -36.55 -19.21
C ALA A 112 -2.30 -36.67 -17.69
N PHE A 113 -2.69 -37.85 -17.20
CA PHE A 113 -2.80 -38.11 -15.76
C PHE A 113 -1.45 -38.03 -15.04
N LEU A 114 -0.39 -38.60 -15.63
CA LEU A 114 0.97 -38.51 -15.09
C LEU A 114 1.50 -37.08 -15.09
N ALA A 115 1.20 -36.28 -16.12
CA ALA A 115 1.55 -34.86 -16.16
C ALA A 115 0.81 -34.02 -15.11
N ASP A 116 -0.48 -34.30 -14.88
CA ASP A 116 -1.26 -33.65 -13.80
C ASP A 116 -0.73 -34.04 -12.42
N VAL A 117 -0.43 -35.32 -12.20
CA VAL A 117 0.17 -35.81 -10.94
C VAL A 117 1.56 -35.21 -10.75
N LEU A 118 2.36 -35.11 -11.81
CA LEU A 118 3.66 -34.43 -11.79
C LEU A 118 3.50 -32.96 -11.40
N GLY A 119 2.54 -32.23 -11.99
CA GLY A 119 2.24 -30.85 -11.63
C GLY A 119 1.80 -30.66 -10.17
N LEU A 120 1.04 -31.61 -9.62
CA LEU A 120 0.64 -31.61 -8.20
C LEU A 120 1.82 -31.92 -7.27
N LEU A 121 2.69 -32.86 -7.64
CA LEU A 121 3.88 -33.22 -6.86
C LEU A 121 4.95 -32.12 -6.92
N GLU A 122 5.16 -31.51 -8.07
CA GLU A 122 6.01 -30.33 -8.24
C GLU A 122 5.44 -29.14 -7.46
N SER A 123 4.13 -28.94 -7.46
CA SER A 123 3.47 -27.94 -6.60
C SER A 123 3.61 -28.25 -5.11
N ALA A 124 3.65 -29.53 -4.71
CA ALA A 124 3.83 -29.94 -3.31
C ALA A 124 5.29 -29.81 -2.84
N VAL A 125 6.27 -30.02 -3.74
CA VAL A 125 7.69 -29.76 -3.46
C VAL A 125 7.98 -28.26 -3.51
N ALA A 126 7.38 -27.53 -4.45
CA ALA A 126 7.44 -26.08 -4.50
C ALA A 126 6.79 -25.45 -3.27
N SER A 127 5.71 -26.01 -2.73
CA SER A 127 5.12 -25.54 -1.47
C SER A 127 5.94 -25.91 -0.24
N HIS A 128 6.82 -26.92 -0.30
CA HIS A 128 7.81 -27.21 0.73
C HIS A 128 9.05 -26.29 0.63
N ASP A 129 9.56 -26.01 -0.57
CA ASP A 129 10.61 -25.01 -0.78
C ASP A 129 10.08 -23.59 -0.49
N GLU A 130 8.79 -23.32 -0.74
CA GLU A 130 8.06 -22.16 -0.22
C GLU A 130 7.74 -22.27 1.28
N GLY A 131 7.70 -23.48 1.84
CA GLY A 131 7.44 -23.78 3.26
C GLY A 131 8.65 -23.56 4.16
N LYS A 132 9.87 -23.67 3.62
CA LYS A 132 11.07 -23.03 4.20
C LYS A 132 11.04 -21.51 4.07
N ASN A 133 10.24 -20.97 3.15
CA ASN A 133 10.07 -19.54 2.91
C ASN A 133 8.82 -18.92 3.56
N ARG A 134 7.98 -19.67 4.29
CA ARG A 134 6.81 -19.10 4.99
C ARG A 134 6.39 -19.86 6.26
N GLN A 135 7.16 -19.68 7.33
CA GLN A 135 6.68 -19.18 8.63
C GLN A 135 7.84 -19.01 9.61
N THR A 136 8.74 -18.11 9.27
CA THR A 136 8.90 -16.92 10.10
C THR A 136 8.37 -15.78 9.22
N SER A 137 7.60 -14.85 9.78
CA SER A 137 7.52 -13.52 9.21
C SER A 137 8.93 -12.91 9.29
N ASN A 138 9.82 -13.33 8.39
CA ASN A 138 11.06 -12.63 8.17
C ASN A 138 10.67 -11.38 7.39
N PHE A 139 10.39 -10.35 8.17
CA PHE A 139 10.52 -8.98 7.73
C PHE A 139 11.82 -8.88 6.93
N ASP A 140 11.74 -8.54 5.64
CA ASP A 140 12.87 -8.00 4.91
C ASP A 140 13.13 -6.60 5.45
N VAL A 141 13.61 -6.56 6.70
CA VAL A 141 14.11 -5.37 7.35
C VAL A 141 15.34 -4.99 6.56
N HIS A 142 15.28 -3.83 5.90
CA HIS A 142 16.42 -3.25 5.21
C HIS A 142 17.68 -3.40 6.08
N PRO A 143 18.83 -3.82 5.54
CA PRO A 143 20.01 -4.13 6.35
C PRO A 143 20.42 -3.00 7.29
N LEU A 144 20.22 -1.74 6.89
CA LEU A 144 20.48 -0.57 7.74
C LEU A 144 19.51 -0.41 8.94
N PHE A 145 18.34 -1.06 8.92
CA PHE A 145 17.33 -0.99 9.98
C PHE A 145 17.45 -2.13 11.01
N LYS A 146 18.30 -3.16 10.78
CA LYS A 146 18.60 -4.19 11.80
C LYS A 146 19.55 -3.59 12.85
N GLU A 147 19.11 -3.52 14.11
CA GLU A 147 19.87 -2.88 15.19
C GLU A 147 21.24 -3.52 15.50
N LYS A 148 22.23 -2.63 15.65
CA LYS A 148 23.40 -2.63 16.55
C LYS A 148 24.24 -3.92 16.68
N LYS A 149 25.24 -4.04 15.81
CA LYS A 149 26.60 -4.43 16.27
C LYS A 149 27.39 -3.15 16.52
N ARG A 150 27.76 -2.91 17.79
CA ARG A 150 28.71 -1.89 18.33
C ARG A 150 28.71 -0.48 17.70
N SER A 151 28.60 0.49 18.59
CA SER A 151 28.37 1.92 18.44
C SER A 151 29.54 2.75 17.87
N ASP A 152 30.13 2.39 16.73
CA ASP A 152 31.20 3.24 16.13
C ASP A 152 31.12 3.46 14.60
N ASP A 153 30.18 2.85 13.86
CA ASP A 153 30.19 2.88 12.38
C ASP A 153 28.82 3.17 11.73
N GLU A 154 27.99 4.08 12.28
CA GLU A 154 26.85 4.58 11.50
C GLU A 154 27.40 5.53 10.42
N PRO A 155 27.08 5.36 9.12
CA PRO A 155 27.62 6.21 8.04
C PRO A 155 27.40 7.71 8.27
N ALA A 156 26.36 8.07 9.01
CA ALA A 156 26.09 9.44 9.42
C ALA A 156 27.17 10.02 10.36
N ASP A 157 27.78 9.21 11.23
CA ASP A 157 28.72 9.67 12.26
C ASP A 157 30.05 10.15 11.68
N TYR A 158 30.39 9.70 10.46
CA TYR A 158 31.55 10.17 9.68
C TYR A 158 31.47 11.65 9.28
N PHE A 159 30.28 12.23 9.23
CA PHE A 159 30.11 13.62 8.79
C PHE A 159 30.17 14.58 9.98
N LEU A 160 30.89 15.70 9.85
CA LEU A 160 30.91 16.75 10.89
C LEU A 160 29.71 17.71 10.79
N ARG A 161 29.10 17.82 9.61
CA ARG A 161 27.99 18.75 9.37
C ARG A 161 26.66 18.09 9.75
N GLU A 162 25.95 18.73 10.67
CA GLU A 162 24.65 18.24 11.17
C GLU A 162 23.64 17.98 10.05
N GLU A 163 23.58 18.86 9.05
CA GLU A 163 22.68 18.69 7.91
C GLU A 163 22.94 17.39 7.13
N ILE A 164 24.22 17.05 6.93
CA ILE A 164 24.59 15.80 6.26
C ILE A 164 24.21 14.62 7.15
N ARG A 165 24.43 14.70 8.47
CA ARG A 165 24.00 13.65 9.41
C ARG A 165 22.49 13.43 9.33
N LYS A 166 21.70 14.52 9.37
CA LYS A 166 20.24 14.47 9.27
C LYS A 166 19.81 13.89 7.94
N TYR A 167 20.46 14.25 6.83
CA TYR A 167 20.15 13.70 5.53
C TYR A 167 20.47 12.21 5.43
N VAL A 168 21.64 11.76 5.85
CA VAL A 168 22.07 10.35 5.69
C VAL A 168 21.33 9.37 6.59
N LYS A 169 20.84 9.81 7.76
CA LYS A 169 20.12 8.94 8.71
C LYS A 169 18.84 8.34 8.12
N ILE A 170 18.44 7.17 8.62
CA ILE A 170 17.17 6.52 8.23
C ILE A 170 16.00 7.26 8.87
N LYS A 171 14.89 7.45 8.13
CA LYS A 171 13.70 8.17 8.61
C LYS A 171 12.59 7.15 8.89
N PRO A 172 12.36 6.76 10.16
CA PRO A 172 11.37 5.74 10.49
C PRO A 172 9.97 6.25 10.18
N ASN A 173 9.06 5.36 9.79
CA ASN A 173 7.67 5.73 9.59
C ASN A 173 7.01 5.98 10.95
N ARG A 174 6.27 7.10 11.11
CA ARG A 174 5.68 7.49 12.41
C ARG A 174 4.73 6.44 12.99
N LEU A 175 3.96 5.78 12.13
CA LEU A 175 2.95 4.79 12.54
C LEU A 175 3.54 3.40 12.84
N GLY A 176 4.86 3.22 12.76
CA GLY A 176 5.55 1.94 13.01
C GLY A 176 5.18 0.82 12.03
N LYS A 177 4.43 1.13 10.97
CA LYS A 177 4.01 0.22 9.90
C LYS A 177 4.79 0.50 8.62
N GLN A 178 4.77 -0.44 7.68
CA GLN A 178 5.27 -0.19 6.33
C GLN A 178 4.56 1.02 5.71
N ASN A 179 5.33 1.87 5.06
CA ASN A 179 4.79 2.94 4.23
C ASN A 179 4.15 2.33 2.98
N PHE A 180 3.49 3.18 2.21
CA PHE A 180 2.78 2.75 1.00
C PHE A 180 3.72 2.14 -0.07
N MET A 181 5.05 2.36 0.04
CA MET A 181 6.04 1.75 -0.83
C MET A 181 6.46 0.34 -0.41
N GLY A 182 5.95 -0.15 0.72
CA GLY A 182 6.33 -1.44 1.29
C GLY A 182 7.59 -1.40 2.16
N ALA A 183 8.12 -0.21 2.49
CA ALA A 183 9.31 -0.05 3.30
C ALA A 183 8.99 0.37 4.75
N ASN A 184 9.76 -0.12 5.71
CA ASN A 184 9.58 0.20 7.15
C ASN A 184 10.08 1.61 7.53
N ALA A 185 10.86 2.22 6.65
CA ALA A 185 11.44 3.54 6.81
C ALA A 185 11.74 4.13 5.43
N THR A 186 12.11 5.39 5.40
CA THR A 186 12.59 6.06 4.20
C THR A 186 14.11 6.15 4.25
N PHE A 187 14.77 5.72 3.17
CA PHE A 187 16.21 5.65 3.02
C PHE A 187 16.65 6.67 1.96
N THR A 188 17.51 7.61 2.31
CA THR A 188 17.90 8.67 1.37
C THR A 188 18.74 8.14 0.21
N SER A 189 18.57 8.74 -0.98
CA SER A 189 19.30 8.38 -2.21
C SER A 189 20.79 8.81 -2.14
N ILE A 190 21.61 8.02 -1.46
CA ILE A 190 23.07 8.22 -1.38
C ILE A 190 23.73 6.83 -1.41
N GLY A 191 24.92 6.75 -2.01
CA GLY A 191 25.57 5.48 -2.35
C GLY A 191 25.72 4.47 -1.21
N HIS A 192 25.74 4.89 0.06
CA HIS A 192 25.82 3.96 1.20
C HIS A 192 24.65 2.95 1.24
N ALA A 193 23.45 3.34 0.82
CA ALA A 193 22.31 2.45 0.74
C ALA A 193 22.54 1.35 -0.30
N CYS A 194 23.20 1.66 -1.42
CA CYS A 194 23.61 0.67 -2.41
C CYS A 194 24.62 -0.34 -1.84
N PHE A 195 25.59 0.09 -1.03
CA PHE A 195 26.53 -0.84 -0.38
C PHE A 195 25.83 -1.79 0.59
N ALA A 196 24.77 -1.32 1.26
CA ALA A 196 23.96 -2.15 2.14
C ALA A 196 23.10 -3.19 1.39
N MET A 197 22.78 -2.93 0.12
CA MET A 197 21.99 -3.79 -0.77
C MET A 197 22.86 -4.42 -1.87
N LYS A 198 24.09 -4.83 -1.52
CA LYS A 198 25.09 -5.31 -2.48
C LYS A 198 24.56 -6.48 -3.30
N GLU A 199 23.94 -7.47 -2.66
CA GLU A 199 23.49 -8.70 -3.33
C GLU A 199 22.40 -8.39 -4.37
N GLU A 200 21.40 -7.59 -4.01
CA GLU A 200 20.34 -7.16 -4.91
C GLU A 200 20.87 -6.29 -6.04
N LEU A 201 21.90 -5.48 -5.77
CA LEU A 201 22.53 -4.64 -6.76
C LEU A 201 23.37 -5.44 -7.75
N GLU A 202 24.10 -6.45 -7.28
CA GLU A 202 24.86 -7.37 -8.15
C GLU A 202 23.90 -8.18 -9.04
N GLU A 203 22.81 -8.71 -8.49
CA GLU A 203 21.74 -9.37 -9.27
C GLU A 203 21.14 -8.41 -10.32
N TYR A 204 20.87 -7.16 -9.94
CA TYR A 204 20.36 -6.17 -10.89
C TYR A 204 21.39 -5.76 -11.94
N MET A 205 22.68 -5.86 -11.67
CA MET A 205 23.73 -5.50 -12.63
C MET A 205 24.24 -6.70 -13.45
N ASP A 206 23.74 -7.91 -13.17
CA ASP A 206 24.04 -9.12 -13.93
C ASP A 206 23.27 -9.15 -15.26
N TYR A 207 23.89 -8.57 -16.29
CA TYR A 207 23.39 -8.60 -17.66
C TYR A 207 24.55 -8.48 -18.66
N ASP A 208 24.32 -9.04 -19.85
CA ASP A 208 25.27 -8.94 -20.96
C ASP A 208 25.15 -7.58 -21.68
N VAL A 209 26.29 -6.95 -21.90
CA VAL A 209 26.36 -5.67 -22.64
C VAL A 209 25.91 -5.89 -24.08
N GLY A 210 24.94 -5.10 -24.53
CA GLY A 210 24.37 -5.18 -25.87
C GLY A 210 23.17 -6.13 -25.97
N GLU A 211 22.84 -6.88 -24.93
CA GLU A 211 21.70 -7.79 -24.91
C GLU A 211 20.42 -7.10 -24.39
N ILE A 212 19.30 -7.83 -24.39
CA ILE A 212 18.05 -7.36 -23.78
C ILE A 212 18.14 -7.43 -22.26
N CYS A 213 17.80 -6.35 -21.55
CA CYS A 213 17.80 -6.36 -20.09
C CYS A 213 16.79 -7.38 -19.52
N ASN A 214 17.13 -7.95 -18.36
CA ASN A 214 16.25 -8.84 -17.61
C ASN A 214 14.90 -8.17 -17.25
N ASP A 215 13.86 -9.00 -17.09
CA ASP A 215 12.50 -8.54 -16.77
C ASP A 215 12.27 -8.50 -15.24
N ASP A 216 12.97 -7.57 -14.60
CA ASP A 216 13.16 -7.50 -13.14
C ASP A 216 12.87 -6.10 -12.59
N TRP A 217 11.87 -5.40 -13.17
CA TRP A 217 11.51 -4.04 -12.76
C TRP A 217 11.19 -3.92 -11.25
N LYS A 218 10.71 -5.00 -10.62
CA LYS A 218 10.49 -5.07 -9.16
C LYS A 218 11.79 -4.94 -8.36
N LEU A 219 12.87 -5.55 -8.83
CA LEU A 219 14.19 -5.47 -8.20
C LEU A 219 14.73 -4.05 -8.32
N ALA A 220 14.63 -3.46 -9.51
CA ALA A 220 15.00 -2.06 -9.75
C ALA A 220 14.23 -1.09 -8.82
N GLN A 221 12.91 -1.23 -8.73
CA GLN A 221 12.08 -0.40 -7.85
C GLN A 221 12.42 -0.62 -6.37
N ARG A 222 12.72 -1.87 -5.97
CA ARG A 222 13.14 -2.19 -4.60
C ARG A 222 14.41 -1.43 -4.24
N LEU A 223 15.44 -1.45 -5.09
CA LEU A 223 16.67 -0.69 -4.90
C LEU A 223 16.38 0.81 -4.71
N MET A 224 15.57 1.40 -5.59
CA MET A 224 15.21 2.83 -5.52
C MET A 224 14.47 3.21 -4.22
N VAL A 225 13.44 2.44 -3.85
CA VAL A 225 12.64 2.65 -2.62
C VAL A 225 13.51 2.58 -1.37
N HIS A 226 14.57 1.77 -1.42
CA HIS A 226 15.52 1.60 -0.34
C HIS A 226 16.77 2.48 -0.43
N GLY A 227 16.74 3.52 -1.28
CA GLY A 227 17.79 4.56 -1.32
C GLY A 227 18.98 4.23 -2.21
N CYS A 228 18.97 3.09 -2.91
CA CYS A 228 19.94 2.79 -3.94
C CYS A 228 19.44 3.26 -5.31
N ASP A 229 19.75 4.50 -5.66
CA ASP A 229 19.12 5.21 -6.78
C ASP A 229 20.12 5.96 -7.67
N PRO A 230 19.90 5.96 -9.01
CA PRO A 230 19.95 4.78 -9.85
C PRO A 230 21.34 4.67 -10.50
N LEU A 231 21.92 3.46 -10.45
CA LEU A 231 22.83 3.02 -11.50
C LEU A 231 21.97 2.70 -12.73
N PRO A 232 22.13 3.41 -13.84
CA PRO A 232 21.34 3.14 -15.02
C PRO A 232 21.93 1.93 -15.76
N ARG A 233 21.08 0.93 -16.06
CA ARG A 233 21.35 -0.08 -17.08
C ARG A 233 21.45 0.59 -18.46
N ARG A 234 22.58 1.27 -18.73
CA ARG A 234 22.83 2.04 -19.97
C ARG A 234 23.42 1.20 -21.09
N ARG A 235 23.70 -0.08 -20.82
CA ARG A 235 24.44 -0.96 -21.72
C ARG A 235 23.65 -2.20 -22.14
N CYS A 236 22.36 -2.30 -21.81
CA CYS A 236 21.45 -3.29 -22.36
C CYS A 236 20.21 -2.61 -22.96
N PHE A 237 19.54 -3.27 -23.90
CA PHE A 237 18.32 -2.78 -24.52
C PHE A 237 17.13 -3.00 -23.58
N SER A 238 16.41 -1.92 -23.29
CA SER A 238 15.19 -1.99 -22.48
C SER A 238 14.16 -2.88 -23.15
N ARG A 239 13.64 -3.85 -22.40
CA ARG A 239 12.65 -4.80 -22.91
C ARG A 239 11.33 -4.09 -23.20
N ALA A 240 10.84 -4.19 -24.43
CA ALA A 240 9.57 -3.63 -24.88
C ALA A 240 8.42 -4.66 -24.78
N PRO A 241 7.15 -4.25 -24.82
CA PRO A 241 6.03 -5.16 -25.02
C PRO A 241 6.20 -5.96 -26.32
N LYS A 242 5.74 -7.23 -26.32
CA LYS A 242 5.86 -8.11 -27.50
C LYS A 242 5.11 -7.61 -28.73
N LEU A 243 4.01 -6.90 -28.49
CA LEU A 243 3.13 -6.37 -29.51
C LEU A 243 3.02 -4.86 -29.32
N TYR A 244 3.12 -4.12 -30.41
CA TYR A 244 2.87 -2.70 -30.42
C TYR A 244 1.55 -2.42 -31.15
N SER A 245 0.71 -1.61 -30.53
CA SER A 245 -0.51 -1.09 -31.13
C SER A 245 -0.47 0.43 -31.11
N GLN A 246 -0.96 1.03 -32.19
CA GLN A 246 -0.99 2.49 -32.30
C GLN A 246 -1.77 3.10 -31.11
N PRO A 247 -1.17 4.06 -30.37
CA PRO A 247 -1.86 4.74 -29.28
C PRO A 247 -3.08 5.52 -29.78
N PHE A 248 -4.05 5.73 -28.90
CA PHE A 248 -5.17 6.62 -29.21
C PHE A 248 -4.68 8.06 -29.44
N PRO A 249 -5.35 8.83 -30.32
CA PRO A 249 -5.12 10.26 -30.43
C PRO A 249 -5.28 10.95 -29.07
N ILE A 250 -4.56 12.06 -28.85
CA ILE A 250 -4.48 12.71 -27.54
C ILE A 250 -5.85 13.10 -26.95
N ASN A 251 -6.83 13.46 -27.80
CA ASN A 251 -8.16 13.84 -27.36
C ASN A 251 -8.95 12.66 -26.79
N GLU A 252 -8.67 11.44 -27.24
CA GLU A 252 -9.33 10.21 -26.77
C GLU A 252 -8.54 9.53 -25.65
N SER A 253 -7.20 9.57 -25.71
CA SER A 253 -6.32 8.85 -24.79
C SER A 253 -6.46 9.27 -23.33
N MET A 254 -6.96 10.48 -23.07
CA MET A 254 -7.07 11.05 -21.72
C MET A 254 -8.06 10.30 -20.84
N TRP A 255 -9.18 9.85 -21.41
CA TRP A 255 -10.32 9.33 -20.64
C TRP A 255 -10.75 7.92 -21.08
N LYS A 256 -9.93 7.26 -21.91
CA LYS A 256 -10.14 5.91 -22.41
C LYS A 256 -9.02 5.00 -21.93
N LEU A 257 -9.37 3.79 -21.49
CA LEU A 257 -8.36 2.79 -21.14
C LEU A 257 -7.50 2.45 -22.37
N PRO A 258 -6.16 2.52 -22.28
CA PRO A 258 -5.27 2.15 -23.38
C PRO A 258 -5.35 0.67 -23.75
N ASP A 259 -4.76 0.31 -24.90
CA ASP A 259 -4.61 -1.09 -25.31
C ASP A 259 -3.62 -1.81 -24.39
N ASP A 260 -4.07 -2.93 -23.81
CA ASP A 260 -3.27 -3.77 -22.91
C ASP A 260 -1.97 -4.27 -23.55
N ARG A 261 -1.93 -4.42 -24.88
CA ARG A 261 -0.76 -4.94 -25.61
C ARG A 261 0.46 -4.04 -25.50
N ASN A 262 0.26 -2.75 -25.27
CA ASN A 262 1.34 -1.77 -25.12
C ASN A 262 2.01 -1.78 -23.73
N VAL A 263 1.65 -2.74 -22.87
CA VAL A 263 2.18 -2.84 -21.50
C VAL A 263 2.80 -4.21 -21.25
N ARG A 264 3.88 -4.22 -20.46
CA ARG A 264 4.48 -5.45 -19.95
C ARG A 264 3.78 -5.91 -18.68
N TRP A 265 2.91 -6.90 -18.81
CA TRP A 265 2.14 -7.46 -17.70
C TRP A 265 2.88 -8.51 -16.86
N SER A 266 4.14 -8.78 -17.18
CA SER A 266 5.00 -9.64 -16.37
C SER A 266 5.09 -9.06 -14.95
N GLN A 267 5.16 -9.94 -13.95
CA GLN A 267 5.28 -9.56 -12.54
C GLN A 267 4.06 -8.83 -11.92
N TYR A 268 3.05 -8.41 -12.69
CA TYR A 268 1.77 -7.90 -12.16
C TYR A 268 0.75 -9.02 -11.93
N ARG A 269 -0.13 -8.82 -10.93
CA ARG A 269 -1.26 -9.74 -10.65
C ARG A 269 -2.31 -9.68 -11.76
N CYS A 270 -2.70 -8.46 -12.16
CA CYS A 270 -3.57 -8.25 -13.32
C CYS A 270 -2.79 -8.35 -14.63
N LYS A 271 -3.46 -8.81 -15.70
CA LYS A 271 -2.89 -8.96 -17.05
C LYS A 271 -3.52 -8.02 -18.09
N ASN A 272 -4.40 -7.12 -17.64
CA ASN A 272 -5.03 -6.10 -18.45
C ASN A 272 -5.58 -4.98 -17.54
N PHE A 273 -5.84 -3.81 -18.12
CA PHE A 273 -6.43 -2.65 -17.44
C PHE A 273 -7.85 -2.93 -16.95
N LYS A 274 -8.62 -3.76 -17.66
CA LYS A 274 -9.98 -4.15 -17.22
C LYS A 274 -9.98 -4.88 -15.88
N CYS A 275 -8.98 -5.71 -15.61
CA CYS A 275 -8.77 -6.36 -14.32
C CYS A 275 -8.49 -5.35 -13.22
N LEU A 276 -7.73 -4.28 -13.51
CA LEU A 276 -7.41 -3.21 -12.56
C LEU A 276 -8.60 -2.27 -12.32
N ALA A 277 -9.43 -2.03 -13.33
CA ALA A 277 -10.61 -1.17 -13.24
C ALA A 277 -11.81 -1.83 -12.54
N ASN A 278 -11.77 -3.15 -12.32
CA ASN A 278 -12.89 -3.88 -11.71
C ASN A 278 -12.83 -3.82 -10.18
N THR A 279 -13.80 -3.11 -9.59
CA THR A 279 -13.91 -2.80 -8.16
C THR A 279 -14.26 -4.01 -7.28
N THR A 280 -14.74 -5.12 -7.85
CA THR A 280 -15.07 -6.34 -7.09
C THR A 280 -13.86 -7.09 -6.54
N THR A 281 -12.63 -6.67 -6.87
CA THR A 281 -11.40 -7.29 -6.38
C THR A 281 -10.39 -6.26 -5.88
N THR A 282 -10.68 -5.65 -4.73
CA THR A 282 -9.90 -4.65 -3.99
C THR A 282 -8.47 -5.06 -3.57
N SER A 283 -8.00 -6.26 -3.92
CA SER A 283 -6.69 -6.81 -3.55
C SER A 283 -5.65 -6.89 -4.70
N LYS A 284 -5.97 -6.38 -5.89
CA LYS A 284 -5.17 -6.60 -7.12
C LYS A 284 -4.25 -5.43 -7.52
N GLY A 285 -4.34 -4.28 -6.86
CA GLY A 285 -3.55 -3.08 -7.16
C GLY A 285 -3.11 -2.31 -5.91
N PHE A 286 -2.73 -1.03 -6.09
CA PHE A 286 -2.32 -0.15 -4.99
C PHE A 286 -3.52 0.30 -4.16
N PHE A 287 -3.49 0.07 -2.84
CA PHE A 287 -4.66 0.27 -1.96
C PHE A 287 -5.14 1.73 -1.88
N LYS A 288 -4.24 2.73 -2.00
CA LYS A 288 -4.65 4.14 -2.03
C LYS A 288 -5.24 4.58 -3.37
N CYS A 289 -5.24 3.69 -4.35
CA CYS A 289 -5.60 3.95 -5.74
C CYS A 289 -6.45 2.81 -6.30
N SER A 290 -7.34 2.26 -5.46
CA SER A 290 -8.21 1.12 -5.80
C SER A 290 -9.07 1.38 -7.04
N ASP A 291 -9.56 2.61 -7.17
CA ASP A 291 -10.52 3.00 -8.22
C ASP A 291 -9.88 3.86 -9.32
N CYS A 292 -8.56 4.07 -9.28
CA CYS A 292 -7.86 4.96 -10.21
C CYS A 292 -7.86 4.51 -11.67
N PHE A 293 -8.13 3.23 -11.93
CA PHE A 293 -8.26 2.69 -13.27
C PHE A 293 -9.69 2.83 -13.82
N ASN A 294 -10.66 3.24 -13.01
CA ASN A 294 -11.99 3.63 -13.47
C ASN A 294 -11.95 5.08 -13.97
N LEU A 295 -11.47 5.27 -15.20
CA LEU A 295 -11.29 6.60 -15.77
C LEU A 295 -12.60 7.39 -15.87
N THR A 296 -13.68 6.77 -16.33
CA THR A 296 -14.92 7.47 -16.66
C THR A 296 -15.72 7.89 -15.43
N HIS A 297 -15.88 7.00 -14.44
CA HIS A 297 -16.78 7.24 -13.32
C HIS A 297 -16.09 7.75 -12.06
N HIS A 298 -14.80 7.44 -11.88
CA HIS A 298 -14.04 7.86 -10.70
C HIS A 298 -13.06 8.99 -11.00
N GLU A 299 -12.17 8.82 -11.99
CA GLU A 299 -11.10 9.81 -12.22
C GLU A 299 -11.57 11.05 -12.98
N MET A 300 -12.44 10.89 -13.99
CA MET A 300 -12.92 12.01 -14.78
C MET A 300 -13.57 13.07 -13.87
N PRO A 301 -14.55 12.81 -13.00
CA PRO A 301 -15.21 13.87 -12.23
C PRO A 301 -14.30 14.70 -11.29
N ARG A 302 -13.10 14.19 -10.94
CA ARG A 302 -12.20 14.82 -9.97
C ARG A 302 -11.81 16.24 -10.37
N TRP A 303 -11.77 17.13 -9.39
CA TRP A 303 -11.45 18.57 -9.50
C TRP A 303 -12.34 19.41 -10.42
N VAL A 304 -13.41 18.82 -10.98
CA VAL A 304 -14.43 19.52 -11.77
C VAL A 304 -15.72 19.70 -10.99
N ARG A 305 -16.07 18.70 -10.18
CA ARG A 305 -17.20 18.74 -9.26
C ARG A 305 -16.71 18.37 -7.87
N LEU A 306 -17.18 19.09 -6.87
CA LEU A 306 -16.95 18.73 -5.47
C LEU A 306 -18.08 17.79 -5.05
N ASP A 307 -17.72 16.63 -4.52
CA ASP A 307 -18.69 15.67 -3.99
C ASP A 307 -19.06 16.08 -2.55
N GLY A 308 -20.24 16.66 -2.37
CA GLY A 308 -20.81 17.00 -1.04
C GLY A 308 -21.02 18.49 -0.79
N ASP A 309 -21.48 18.83 0.41
CA ASP A 309 -21.62 20.22 0.85
C ASP A 309 -20.24 20.89 0.93
N SER A 310 -20.13 22.12 0.43
CA SER A 310 -18.89 22.92 0.39
C SER A 310 -18.13 23.04 1.73
N ASN A 311 -18.80 22.77 2.87
CA ASN A 311 -18.20 22.82 4.21
C ASN A 311 -17.56 21.49 4.66
N GLN A 312 -17.64 20.43 3.87
CA GLN A 312 -17.10 19.10 4.21
C GLN A 312 -16.04 18.59 3.24
N THR A 313 -15.87 19.23 2.08
CA THR A 313 -14.92 18.79 1.06
C THR A 313 -13.55 19.41 1.30
N SER A 314 -12.51 18.57 1.34
CA SER A 314 -11.12 19.01 1.39
C SER A 314 -10.59 19.42 0.01
N ASP A 315 -11.19 18.97 -1.10
CA ASP A 315 -10.62 19.19 -2.43
C ASP A 315 -11.01 20.56 -3.02
N PHE A 316 -10.15 21.13 -3.88
CA PHE A 316 -10.42 22.38 -4.60
C PHE A 316 -10.70 22.16 -6.09
N LEU A 317 -11.46 23.07 -6.70
CA LEU A 317 -11.69 23.05 -8.15
C LEU A 317 -10.47 23.60 -8.91
N ILE A 318 -10.10 22.98 -10.03
CA ILE A 318 -9.02 23.48 -10.90
C ILE A 318 -9.29 24.91 -11.37
N THR A 319 -10.53 25.23 -11.71
CA THR A 319 -10.92 26.58 -12.14
C THR A 319 -10.68 27.63 -11.08
N ASP A 320 -10.90 27.29 -9.80
CA ASP A 320 -10.66 28.21 -8.70
C ASP A 320 -9.16 28.45 -8.50
N VAL A 321 -8.35 27.38 -8.55
CA VAL A 321 -6.91 27.48 -8.33
C VAL A 321 -6.22 28.22 -9.47
N LEU A 322 -6.55 27.88 -10.73
CA LEU A 322 -6.04 28.59 -11.89
C LEU A 322 -6.54 30.04 -11.96
N GLY A 323 -7.73 30.31 -11.41
CA GLY A 323 -8.30 31.65 -11.28
C GLY A 323 -7.52 32.59 -10.35
N ILE A 324 -6.67 32.06 -9.45
CA ILE A 324 -5.80 32.88 -8.58
C ILE A 324 -4.75 33.61 -9.42
N LYS A 325 -4.20 32.94 -10.45
CA LYS A 325 -3.15 33.47 -11.33
C LYS A 325 -3.44 33.13 -12.81
N PRO A 326 -4.44 33.77 -13.42
CA PRO A 326 -4.88 33.44 -14.78
C PRO A 326 -3.73 33.57 -15.79
N GLY A 327 -3.44 32.49 -16.53
CA GLY A 327 -2.42 32.47 -17.58
C GLY A 327 -0.97 32.40 -17.10
N GLU A 328 -0.70 32.43 -15.79
CA GLU A 328 0.67 32.35 -15.26
C GLU A 328 1.14 30.90 -15.07
N ILE A 329 0.22 29.98 -14.72
CA ILE A 329 0.53 28.57 -14.49
C ILE A 329 0.60 27.82 -15.81
N ARG A 330 1.78 27.29 -16.16
CA ARG A 330 2.03 26.66 -17.48
C ARG A 330 2.70 25.28 -17.37
N ILE A 331 3.58 25.12 -16.38
CA ILE A 331 4.29 23.87 -16.12
C ILE A 331 4.24 23.53 -14.64
N GLY A 332 3.90 22.28 -14.31
CA GLY A 332 3.86 21.83 -12.94
C GLY A 332 4.33 20.40 -12.74
N LEU A 333 4.46 20.04 -11.47
CA LEU A 333 4.77 18.71 -10.98
C LEU A 333 3.57 18.20 -10.17
N ASP A 334 3.04 17.04 -10.53
CA ASP A 334 2.11 16.29 -9.71
C ASP A 334 2.89 15.22 -8.93
N PHE A 335 3.14 15.50 -7.66
CA PHE A 335 3.81 14.63 -6.72
C PHE A 335 2.79 13.74 -6.00
N SER A 336 2.05 12.97 -6.81
CA SER A 336 0.99 12.06 -6.39
C SER A 336 1.10 10.75 -7.13
N VAL A 337 0.69 9.65 -6.51
CA VAL A 337 0.61 8.36 -7.19
C VAL A 337 -0.78 8.17 -7.78
N GLY A 338 -0.83 7.89 -9.07
CA GLY A 338 -2.08 7.56 -9.74
C GLY A 338 -1.88 7.33 -11.22
N THR A 339 -2.98 7.36 -11.98
CA THR A 339 -2.98 7.12 -13.42
C THR A 339 -2.69 8.37 -14.26
N GLY A 340 -2.32 9.50 -13.64
CA GLY A 340 -2.05 10.79 -14.31
C GLY A 340 -3.27 11.68 -14.47
N THR A 341 -4.31 11.52 -13.65
CA THR A 341 -5.58 12.25 -13.80
C THR A 341 -5.44 13.75 -13.62
N PHE A 342 -4.67 14.21 -12.62
CA PHE A 342 -4.43 15.63 -12.45
C PHE A 342 -3.74 16.23 -13.68
N ALA A 343 -2.73 15.53 -14.23
CA ALA A 343 -2.08 15.93 -15.47
C ALA A 343 -3.04 15.95 -16.68
N ALA A 344 -3.96 14.98 -16.77
CA ALA A 344 -4.99 14.97 -17.79
C ALA A 344 -5.91 16.19 -17.69
N ARG A 345 -6.37 16.53 -16.48
CA ARG A 345 -7.24 17.68 -16.22
C ARG A 345 -6.54 19.00 -16.49
N MET A 346 -5.32 19.18 -16.00
CA MET A 346 -4.55 20.41 -16.20
C MET A 346 -4.25 20.67 -17.69
N ARG A 347 -4.11 19.62 -18.49
CA ARG A 347 -3.91 19.74 -19.95
C ARG A 347 -5.12 20.31 -20.68
N GLU A 348 -6.34 20.12 -20.19
CA GLU A 348 -7.54 20.76 -20.74
C GLU A 348 -7.46 22.31 -20.63
N PHE A 349 -6.64 22.81 -19.70
CA PHE A 349 -6.31 24.22 -19.51
C PHE A 349 -4.94 24.61 -20.10
N ASN A 350 -4.37 23.78 -20.98
CA ASN A 350 -3.05 23.97 -21.59
C ASN A 350 -1.87 24.02 -20.60
N VAL A 351 -2.01 23.39 -19.42
CA VAL A 351 -0.94 23.27 -18.44
C VAL A 351 -0.26 21.91 -18.58
N THR A 352 1.06 21.91 -18.73
CA THR A 352 1.86 20.68 -18.80
C THR A 352 2.24 20.23 -17.41
N ILE A 353 1.81 19.03 -17.03
CA ILE A 353 2.15 18.44 -15.74
C ILE A 353 3.06 17.23 -15.96
N VAL A 354 4.17 17.20 -15.21
CA VAL A 354 4.99 16.01 -15.01
C VAL A 354 4.43 15.27 -13.81
N SER A 355 4.08 14.00 -13.95
CA SER A 355 3.55 13.18 -12.84
C SER A 355 4.64 12.29 -12.26
N ALA A 356 5.02 12.52 -11.01
CA ALA A 356 5.90 11.60 -10.29
C ALA A 356 5.19 10.26 -10.08
N THR A 357 5.85 9.15 -10.36
CA THR A 357 5.20 7.84 -10.33
C THR A 357 6.20 6.73 -10.02
N ILE A 358 5.71 5.66 -9.40
CA ILE A 358 6.33 4.33 -9.44
C ILE A 358 5.26 3.26 -9.57
N ASN A 359 5.64 2.04 -9.92
CA ASN A 359 4.72 0.97 -10.30
C ASN A 359 4.29 0.11 -9.10
N PHE A 360 3.26 0.55 -8.36
CA PHE A 360 2.71 -0.19 -7.20
C PHE A 360 1.72 -1.27 -7.58
N GLY A 361 2.22 -2.45 -7.95
CA GLY A 361 1.35 -3.59 -8.29
C GLY A 361 0.49 -3.37 -9.54
N ALA A 362 0.65 -2.22 -10.20
CA ALA A 362 0.04 -1.82 -11.45
C ALA A 362 1.03 -0.95 -12.27
N PRO A 363 0.89 -0.92 -13.61
CA PRO A 363 1.80 -0.23 -14.52
C PRO A 363 1.44 1.27 -14.65
N PHE A 364 1.63 2.04 -13.58
CA PHE A 364 1.24 3.45 -13.54
C PHE A 364 2.04 4.31 -14.52
N SER A 365 3.34 4.08 -14.65
CA SER A 365 4.21 4.84 -15.56
C SER A 365 3.79 4.66 -17.02
N GLU A 366 3.54 3.43 -17.42
CA GLU A 366 3.07 3.07 -18.75
C GLU A 366 1.65 3.61 -18.99
N MET A 367 0.77 3.55 -17.98
CA MET A 367 -0.57 4.13 -18.08
C MET A 367 -0.53 5.63 -18.36
N ILE A 368 0.28 6.39 -17.61
CA ILE A 368 0.45 7.84 -17.79
C ILE A 368 0.99 8.12 -19.21
N ALA A 369 2.03 7.41 -19.63
CA ALA A 369 2.62 7.58 -20.96
C ALA A 369 1.62 7.27 -22.10
N LEU A 370 0.83 6.21 -21.97
CA LEU A 370 -0.17 5.81 -22.99
C LEU A 370 -1.36 6.76 -23.08
N ARG A 371 -1.61 7.56 -22.04
CA ARG A 371 -2.54 8.70 -22.10
C ARG A 371 -1.95 9.92 -22.81
N GLY A 372 -0.67 9.87 -23.19
CA GLY A 372 0.07 10.99 -23.80
C GLY A 372 0.57 12.02 -22.77
N LEU A 373 0.70 11.63 -21.50
CA LEU A 373 1.15 12.45 -20.39
C LEU A 373 2.61 12.11 -20.03
N VAL A 374 3.23 12.91 -19.16
CA VAL A 374 4.66 12.77 -18.83
C VAL A 374 4.84 12.09 -17.46
N PRO A 375 5.17 10.78 -17.41
CA PRO A 375 5.59 10.14 -16.17
C PRO A 375 7.04 10.49 -15.84
N LEU A 376 7.31 10.78 -14.58
CA LEU A 376 8.66 10.86 -14.02
C LEU A 376 8.82 9.75 -12.99
N TYR A 377 9.63 8.74 -13.31
CA TYR A 377 9.84 7.60 -12.44
C TYR A 377 10.73 7.99 -11.26
N LEU A 378 10.10 8.28 -10.11
CA LEU A 378 10.75 8.92 -8.97
C LEU A 378 10.06 8.54 -7.65
N THR A 379 10.85 8.28 -6.62
CA THR A 379 10.45 8.00 -5.24
C THR A 379 10.66 9.23 -4.34
N ILE A 380 10.02 9.23 -3.17
CA ILE A 380 10.01 10.37 -2.22
C ILE A 380 11.35 10.68 -1.56
N ASN A 381 12.29 9.74 -1.59
CA ASN A 381 13.61 9.82 -0.97
C ASN A 381 14.66 10.42 -1.91
N GLN A 382 14.28 10.70 -3.16
CA GLN A 382 15.12 11.33 -4.16
C GLN A 382 14.90 12.83 -4.17
N ARG A 383 15.98 13.57 -4.42
CA ARG A 383 15.89 14.98 -4.80
C ARG A 383 15.22 15.10 -6.18
N LEU A 384 14.31 16.06 -6.32
CA LEU A 384 13.64 16.38 -7.56
C LEU A 384 14.66 16.76 -8.66
N PRO A 385 14.60 16.09 -9.83
CA PRO A 385 15.55 16.32 -10.93
C PRO A 385 15.22 17.56 -11.77
N PHE A 386 14.74 18.62 -11.13
CA PHE A 386 14.50 19.93 -11.74
C PHE A 386 15.57 20.92 -11.28
N PHE A 387 15.93 21.86 -12.15
CA PHE A 387 16.73 23.01 -11.75
C PHE A 387 15.91 23.95 -10.86
N ASP A 388 16.60 24.78 -10.08
CA ASP A 388 15.97 25.65 -9.09
C ASP A 388 15.04 26.69 -9.77
N ASN A 389 13.89 26.96 -9.15
CA ASN A 389 12.90 27.95 -9.58
C ASN A 389 12.38 27.80 -11.02
N THR A 390 12.10 26.56 -11.47
CA THR A 390 11.70 26.28 -12.87
C THR A 390 10.20 26.06 -13.06
N ILE A 391 9.48 25.55 -12.05
CA ILE A 391 8.07 25.16 -12.20
C ILE A 391 7.10 26.17 -11.59
N ASP A 392 5.88 26.25 -12.14
CA ASP A 392 4.79 27.14 -11.69
C ASP A 392 3.96 26.55 -10.56
N LEU A 393 3.84 25.22 -10.54
CA LEU A 393 2.89 24.52 -9.69
C LEU A 393 3.51 23.22 -9.19
N ILE A 394 3.38 22.97 -7.89
CA ILE A 394 3.52 21.62 -7.32
C ILE A 394 2.15 21.24 -6.77
N HIS A 395 1.67 20.08 -7.17
CA HIS A 395 0.44 19.49 -6.68
C HIS A 395 0.73 18.18 -5.96
N THR A 396 0.04 17.91 -4.85
CA THR A 396 0.03 16.59 -4.21
C THR A 396 -1.38 16.26 -3.72
N THR A 397 -1.81 15.01 -3.87
CA THR A 397 -3.10 14.54 -3.34
C THR A 397 -2.97 13.17 -2.70
N ARG A 398 -3.42 13.03 -1.43
CA ARG A 398 -3.52 11.76 -0.67
C ARG A 398 -2.25 10.87 -0.68
N PHE A 399 -1.10 11.44 -1.03
CA PHE A 399 0.14 10.73 -1.24
C PHE A 399 1.03 10.82 -0.01
N LEU A 400 1.40 12.05 0.37
CA LEU A 400 1.97 12.37 1.67
C LEU A 400 0.84 12.41 2.71
N ASP A 401 1.03 11.73 3.83
CA ASP A 401 0.06 11.67 4.92
C ASP A 401 0.77 11.42 6.26
N GLY A 402 0.00 11.21 7.33
CA GLY A 402 0.47 11.03 8.70
C GLY A 402 1.51 9.94 8.96
N TRP A 403 1.81 9.04 8.00
CA TRP A 403 2.94 8.11 8.13
C TRP A 403 4.32 8.81 8.01
N ILE A 404 4.38 9.98 7.38
CA ILE A 404 5.64 10.65 7.01
C ILE A 404 6.36 11.21 8.24
N ASP A 405 7.68 10.98 8.31
CA ASP A 405 8.51 11.60 9.35
C ASP A 405 8.60 13.13 9.17
N PHE A 406 8.72 13.88 10.27
CA PHE A 406 8.79 15.34 10.20
C PHE A 406 10.08 15.85 9.53
N VAL A 407 11.22 15.22 9.80
CA VAL A 407 12.50 15.58 9.17
C VAL A 407 12.46 15.24 7.68
N LEU A 408 11.83 14.11 7.32
CA LEU A 408 11.58 13.77 5.92
C LEU A 408 10.68 14.80 5.23
N LEU A 409 9.60 15.23 5.89
CA LEU A 409 8.70 16.26 5.37
C LEU A 409 9.45 17.57 5.15
N ASP A 410 10.30 18.00 6.09
CA ASP A 410 11.14 19.18 5.91
C ASP A 410 11.98 19.10 4.63
N PHE A 411 12.69 17.98 4.42
CA PHE A 411 13.48 17.79 3.19
C PHE A 411 12.62 17.89 1.93
N ILE A 412 11.42 17.31 1.93
CA ILE A 412 10.49 17.39 0.79
C ILE A 412 10.03 18.84 0.57
N LEU A 413 9.62 19.54 1.63
CA LEU A 413 9.14 20.92 1.53
C LEU A 413 10.21 21.89 1.05
N TYR A 414 11.46 21.73 1.51
CA TYR A 414 12.58 22.55 1.02
C TYR A 414 12.96 22.22 -0.42
N ASP A 415 12.86 20.96 -0.84
CA ASP A 415 13.12 20.59 -2.24
C ASP A 415 12.00 21.07 -3.17
N TRP A 416 10.75 21.08 -2.70
CA TRP A 416 9.62 21.72 -3.36
C TRP A 416 9.81 23.23 -3.47
N ASP A 417 10.17 23.91 -2.38
CA ASP A 417 10.51 25.34 -2.41
C ASP A 417 11.63 25.62 -3.40
N ARG A 418 12.67 24.78 -3.45
CA ARG A 418 13.80 24.94 -4.37
C ARG A 418 13.35 24.97 -5.83
N VAL A 419 12.49 24.04 -6.27
CA VAL A 419 12.10 23.93 -7.68
C VAL A 419 10.97 24.90 -8.06
N LEU A 420 10.11 25.28 -7.12
CA LEU A 420 9.00 26.20 -7.36
C LEU A 420 9.54 27.62 -7.57
N ARG A 421 9.13 28.29 -8.65
CA ARG A 421 9.55 29.67 -8.90
C ARG A 421 8.85 30.67 -7.96
N PRO A 422 9.40 31.88 -7.72
CA PRO A 422 8.67 32.95 -7.05
C PRO A 422 7.32 33.24 -7.74
N GLY A 423 6.25 33.36 -6.98
CA GLY A 423 4.87 33.45 -7.48
C GLY A 423 4.24 32.10 -7.86
N GLY A 424 5.00 31.00 -7.84
CA GLY A 424 4.48 29.67 -8.07
C GLY A 424 3.57 29.20 -6.93
N LEU A 425 2.68 28.25 -7.24
CA LEU A 425 1.71 27.70 -6.31
C LEU A 425 2.13 26.32 -5.80
N LEU A 426 2.02 26.11 -4.50
CA LEU A 426 2.00 24.81 -3.86
C LEU A 426 0.54 24.46 -3.52
N TRP A 427 0.01 23.42 -4.17
CA TRP A 427 -1.35 22.94 -4.02
C TRP A 427 -1.34 21.56 -3.35
N ILE A 428 -1.89 21.51 -2.14
CA ILE A 428 -2.02 20.29 -1.34
C ILE A 428 -3.50 19.97 -1.23
N ASP A 429 -3.89 18.77 -1.67
CA ASP A 429 -5.25 18.24 -1.53
C ASP A 429 -5.28 17.04 -0.58
N SER A 430 -6.14 17.10 0.42
CA SER A 430 -6.50 15.95 1.26
C SER A 430 -5.28 15.26 1.91
N PHE A 431 -4.29 16.03 2.38
CA PHE A 431 -3.26 15.51 3.28
C PHE A 431 -3.95 15.07 4.56
N PHE A 432 -3.78 13.82 4.99
CA PHE A 432 -4.46 13.35 6.21
C PHE A 432 -3.47 12.97 7.30
N CYS A 433 -3.82 13.25 8.55
CA CYS A 433 -3.03 12.83 9.70
C CYS A 433 -3.93 12.63 10.92
N LEU A 434 -3.37 12.06 11.98
CA LEU A 434 -4.05 12.03 13.27
C LEU A 434 -4.24 13.45 13.80
N LYS A 435 -5.36 13.69 14.50
CA LYS A 435 -5.68 14.99 15.08
C LYS A 435 -4.60 15.50 16.06
N GLU A 436 -3.94 14.59 16.77
CA GLU A 436 -2.83 14.90 17.68
C GLU A 436 -1.57 15.40 16.97
N ASP A 437 -1.31 14.91 15.75
CA ASP A 437 -0.15 15.30 14.94
C ASP A 437 -0.42 16.53 14.04
N LEU A 438 -1.69 16.94 13.91
CA LEU A 438 -2.11 17.96 12.94
C LEU A 438 -1.33 19.27 13.13
N TYR A 439 -1.17 19.73 14.37
CA TYR A 439 -0.49 21.00 14.66
C TYR A 439 0.94 21.01 14.11
N ASP A 440 1.70 19.95 14.34
CA ASP A 440 3.09 19.84 13.90
C ASP A 440 3.21 19.81 12.37
N TYR A 441 2.30 19.10 11.70
CA TYR A 441 2.25 19.10 10.24
C TYR A 441 1.93 20.48 9.66
N LEU A 442 0.92 21.17 10.21
CA LEU A 442 0.57 22.52 9.77
C LEU A 442 1.72 23.51 10.01
N GLN A 443 2.40 23.40 11.14
CA GLN A 443 3.59 24.20 11.47
C GLN A 443 4.68 24.03 10.41
N ALA A 444 4.94 22.80 9.93
CA ALA A 444 5.93 22.54 8.88
C ALA A 444 5.62 23.29 7.58
N PHE A 445 4.34 23.32 7.14
CA PHE A 445 3.94 24.09 5.97
C PHE A 445 4.04 25.61 6.20
N GLU A 446 3.75 26.08 7.41
CA GLU A 446 3.86 27.51 7.76
C GLU A 446 5.30 28.02 7.79
N MET A 447 6.28 27.15 8.07
CA MET A 447 7.70 27.51 8.05
C MET A 447 8.19 28.00 6.67
N LEU A 448 7.51 27.61 5.58
CA LEU A 448 7.79 28.11 4.24
C LEU A 448 7.49 29.61 4.07
N ARG A 449 6.64 30.19 4.93
CA ARG A 449 6.17 31.59 4.87
C ARG A 449 5.51 31.94 3.54
N TYR A 450 4.81 30.98 2.95
CA TYR A 450 4.05 31.20 1.71
C TYR A 450 2.78 31.98 1.99
N LYS A 451 2.35 32.77 1.01
CA LYS A 451 1.06 33.47 1.08
C LYS A 451 -0.06 32.45 0.94
N LYS A 452 -1.00 32.44 1.88
CA LYS A 452 -2.15 31.52 1.88
C LYS A 452 -3.27 32.07 1.01
N HIS A 453 -3.67 31.35 -0.04
CA HIS A 453 -4.85 31.68 -0.85
C HIS A 453 -6.07 30.86 -0.46
N LYS A 454 -5.87 29.57 -0.21
CA LYS A 454 -6.88 28.65 0.33
C LYS A 454 -6.25 27.83 1.46
N TRP A 455 -7.02 27.58 2.51
CA TRP A 455 -6.59 26.80 3.67
C TRP A 455 -7.81 26.19 4.35
N VAL A 456 -7.93 24.87 4.30
CA VAL A 456 -9.09 24.12 4.81
C VAL A 456 -8.60 22.95 5.64
N VAL A 457 -9.21 22.76 6.81
CA VAL A 457 -9.02 21.60 7.67
C VAL A 457 -10.40 21.04 7.99
N VAL A 458 -10.64 19.78 7.65
CA VAL A 458 -11.93 19.11 7.86
C VAL A 458 -11.72 17.73 8.50
N PRO A 459 -12.63 17.26 9.38
CA PRO A 459 -12.54 15.92 9.93
C PRO A 459 -12.74 14.88 8.82
N LYS A 460 -12.04 13.76 8.93
CA LYS A 460 -12.18 12.64 8.02
C LYS A 460 -13.26 11.68 8.56
N LEU A 461 -14.42 11.68 7.91
CA LEU A 461 -15.64 11.02 8.39
C LEU A 461 -15.70 9.48 8.18
N ASP A 462 -14.66 8.86 7.63
CA ASP A 462 -14.66 7.43 7.31
C ASP A 462 -14.18 6.52 8.45
N LYS A 463 -13.43 7.06 9.44
CA LYS A 463 -12.81 6.29 10.54
C LYS A 463 -12.69 7.08 11.84
N ASP A 464 -13.41 6.64 12.87
CA ASP A 464 -13.24 6.99 14.30
C ASP A 464 -13.17 8.50 14.65
N ASP A 465 -13.44 9.42 13.72
CA ASP A 465 -13.30 10.88 13.87
C ASP A 465 -11.93 11.35 14.41
N ARG A 466 -10.88 10.53 14.28
CA ARG A 466 -9.53 10.81 14.78
C ARG A 466 -8.58 11.35 13.72
N GLU A 467 -8.93 11.21 12.45
CA GLU A 467 -8.15 11.69 11.33
C GLU A 467 -8.70 13.03 10.82
N MET A 468 -7.81 13.90 10.39
CA MET A 468 -8.12 15.22 9.84
C MET A 468 -7.56 15.31 8.43
N PHE A 469 -8.31 15.88 7.50
CA PHE A 469 -7.80 16.33 6.21
C PHE A 469 -7.35 17.78 6.28
N PHE A 470 -6.25 18.07 5.61
CA PHE A 470 -5.70 19.38 5.36
C PHE A 470 -5.53 19.58 3.85
N SER A 471 -6.03 20.72 3.37
CA SER A 471 -5.79 21.17 2.00
C SER A 471 -5.45 22.65 1.98
N ALA A 472 -4.55 23.03 1.09
CA ALA A 472 -4.15 24.41 0.93
C ALA A 472 -3.68 24.74 -0.48
N VAL A 473 -3.82 26.01 -0.83
CA VAL A 473 -3.16 26.62 -1.99
C VAL A 473 -2.30 27.77 -1.47
N LEU A 474 -0.99 27.63 -1.63
CA LEU A 474 0.04 28.49 -1.06
C LEU A 474 0.88 29.10 -2.19
N GLU A 475 1.18 30.39 -2.15
CA GLU A 475 2.01 31.08 -3.14
C GLU A 475 3.40 31.42 -2.57
N LYS A 476 4.45 31.02 -3.31
CA LYS A 476 5.84 31.31 -2.94
C LYS A 476 6.13 32.82 -3.07
N PRO A 477 6.59 33.51 -2.02
CA PRO A 477 6.93 34.92 -2.10
C PRO A 477 8.25 35.16 -2.87
N PRO A 478 8.47 36.37 -3.42
CA PRO A 478 9.80 36.77 -3.87
C PRO A 478 10.78 36.83 -2.69
N ARG A 479 12.01 36.33 -2.90
CA ARG A 479 13.11 36.39 -1.93
C ARG A 479 14.22 37.34 -2.42
N PRO A 480 15.03 37.96 -1.52
CA PRO A 480 15.00 37.82 -0.06
C PRO A 480 13.82 38.60 0.54
N PHE A 481 13.27 38.10 1.65
CA PHE A 481 12.22 38.80 2.41
C PHE A 481 12.63 40.26 2.59
N ARG A 482 11.86 41.19 2.00
CA ARG A 482 12.07 42.62 2.20
C ARG A 482 11.38 43.08 3.46
#